data_AF-A0A5C5X346-F1
#
_entry.id   AF-A0A5C5X346-F1
#
_cell.length_a   1.000
_cell.length_b   1.000
_cell.length_c   1.000
_cell.angle_alpha   90.00
_cell.angle_beta   90.00
_cell.angle_gamma   90.00
#
_symmetry.space_group_name_H-M   'P 1'
#
loop_
_entity.id
_entity.type
_entity.pdbx_description
1 polymer ?
#
loop_
_entity_poly.entity_id
_entity_poly.type
_entity_poly.pdbx_seq_one_letter_code
_entity_poly.pdbx_strand_id
1 'polypeptide(L)'
;MANEIKINLNGTVQNGVLKDTITLGGEVLYDQATPGGPNPGSVSVGTSEQDISFAGLTSPAFVFLRNTDDTNFVKYGPKNGSNVMEELGRLRPGGFAFLELAPSVTLRMVSDTAVCLVLVQGYEL
;
A
#
# COMPACT_ATOMS: atom_id res chain seq x y z
N MET A 1 -17.21 16.49 10.38
CA MET A 1 -17.29 15.16 9.75
C MET A 1 -16.42 14.29 10.64
N ALA A 2 -17.00 13.25 11.24
CA ALA A 2 -16.31 12.38 12.19
C ALA A 2 -16.59 10.91 11.86
N ASN A 3 -15.55 10.07 11.97
CA ASN A 3 -15.55 8.62 11.80
C ASN A 3 -16.07 8.12 10.44
N GLU A 4 -15.74 8.82 9.35
CA GLU A 4 -16.10 8.44 7.98
C GLU A 4 -15.35 7.21 7.49
N ILE A 5 -14.10 7.02 7.91
CA ILE A 5 -13.30 5.86 7.53
C ILE A 5 -13.46 4.78 8.59
N LYS A 6 -13.88 3.60 8.14
CA LYS A 6 -14.02 2.39 8.96
C LYS A 6 -13.14 1.30 8.41
N ILE A 7 -12.16 0.88 9.21
CA ILE A 7 -11.23 -0.18 8.82
C ILE A 7 -11.45 -1.38 9.73
N ASN A 8 -11.68 -2.53 9.10
CA ASN A 8 -11.67 -3.82 9.76
C ASN A 8 -10.64 -4.72 9.07
N LEU A 9 -9.77 -5.34 9.87
CA LEU A 9 -8.74 -6.26 9.38
C LEU A 9 -8.87 -7.57 10.16
N ASN A 10 -8.95 -8.67 9.41
CA ASN A 10 -8.85 -10.02 9.94
C ASN A 10 -7.94 -10.84 9.03
N GLY A 11 -6.87 -11.40 9.59
CA GLY A 11 -5.94 -12.27 8.92
C GLY A 11 -5.58 -13.45 9.80
N THR A 12 -5.21 -14.56 9.18
CA THR A 12 -4.70 -15.73 9.89
C THR A 12 -3.34 -16.11 9.33
N VAL A 13 -2.41 -16.46 10.21
CA VAL A 13 -1.10 -16.98 9.85
C VAL A 13 -1.02 -18.41 10.36
N GLN A 14 -0.96 -19.36 9.44
CA GLN A 14 -0.85 -20.78 9.78
C GLN A 14 0.36 -21.41 9.12
N ASN A 15 1.20 -22.07 9.91
CA ASN A 15 2.28 -22.91 9.42
C ASN A 15 2.45 -24.14 10.33
N GLY A 16 1.85 -25.26 9.93
CA GLY A 16 1.81 -26.48 10.75
C GLY A 16 1.08 -26.24 12.09
N VAL A 17 1.81 -26.35 13.20
CA VAL A 17 1.29 -26.11 14.55
C VAL A 17 1.24 -24.62 14.91
N LEU A 18 1.98 -23.75 14.21
CA LEU A 18 1.87 -22.31 14.40
C LEU A 18 0.54 -21.85 13.83
N LYS A 19 -0.29 -21.28 14.70
CA LYS A 19 -1.56 -20.66 14.35
C LYS A 19 -1.66 -19.34 15.08
N ASP A 20 -1.81 -18.27 14.32
CA ASP A 20 -2.01 -16.93 14.83
C ASP A 20 -3.15 -16.25 14.07
N THR A 21 -3.84 -15.34 14.76
CA THR A 21 -4.92 -14.54 14.20
C THR A 21 -4.60 -13.08 14.44
N ILE A 22 -4.45 -12.34 13.35
CA ILE A 22 -4.27 -10.90 13.35
C ILE A 22 -5.65 -10.26 13.18
N THR A 23 -6.16 -9.64 14.23
CA THR A 23 -7.43 -8.90 14.20
C THR A 23 -7.28 -7.58 14.94
N LEU A 24 -8.03 -6.56 14.51
CA LEU A 24 -8.13 -5.29 15.24
C LEU A 24 -9.08 -5.39 16.45
N GLY A 25 -9.77 -6.52 16.64
CA GLY A 25 -10.76 -6.70 17.70
C GLY A 25 -12.04 -5.87 17.49
N GLY A 26 -12.22 -5.29 16.31
CA GLY A 26 -13.35 -4.41 15.96
C GLY A 26 -13.09 -3.56 14.72
N GLU A 27 -13.90 -2.53 14.54
CA GLU A 27 -13.65 -1.47 13.56
C GLU A 27 -12.77 -0.40 14.20
N VAL A 28 -11.75 0.05 13.48
CA VAL A 28 -11.02 1.28 13.82
C VAL A 28 -11.59 2.40 12.97
N LEU A 29 -11.85 3.54 13.61
CA LEU A 29 -12.52 4.69 13.02
C LEU A 29 -11.55 5.85 12.90
N TYR A 30 -11.60 6.54 11.76
CA TYR A 30 -10.83 7.76 11.53
C TYR A 30 -11.72 8.83 10.89
N ASP A 31 -11.47 10.09 11.27
CA ASP A 31 -12.13 11.26 10.67
C ASP A 31 -11.51 11.54 9.30
N GLN A 32 -12.34 11.80 8.30
CA GLN A 32 -11.87 12.15 6.97
C GLN A 32 -12.19 13.62 6.68
N ALA A 33 -11.15 14.44 6.50
CA ALA A 33 -11.33 15.86 6.25
C ALA A 33 -11.93 16.12 4.85
N THR A 34 -11.49 15.35 3.85
CA THR A 34 -11.99 15.41 2.47
C THR A 34 -12.26 14.00 1.95
N PRO A 35 -13.45 13.68 1.43
CA PRO A 35 -13.71 12.37 0.84
C PRO A 35 -12.79 12.07 -0.35
N GLY A 36 -12.05 10.96 -0.29
CA GLY A 36 -11.16 10.54 -1.38
C GLY A 36 -10.71 9.09 -1.31
N GLY A 37 -10.56 8.47 -2.48
CA GLY A 37 -10.12 7.08 -2.68
C GLY A 37 -11.25 6.13 -3.10
N PRO A 38 -10.95 4.86 -3.44
CA PRO A 38 -9.62 4.29 -3.63
C PRO A 38 -8.96 4.77 -4.95
N ASN A 39 -7.67 5.09 -4.90
CA ASN A 39 -6.89 5.56 -6.05
C ASN A 39 -5.41 5.18 -5.85
N PRO A 40 -4.57 4.92 -6.89
CA PRO A 40 -4.85 4.87 -8.34
C PRO A 40 -5.50 3.59 -8.86
N GLY A 41 -5.65 2.54 -8.05
CA GLY A 41 -6.10 1.24 -8.52
C GLY A 41 -4.94 0.42 -9.09
N SER A 42 -5.11 -0.20 -10.25
CA SER A 42 -4.06 -1.06 -10.83
C SER A 42 -2.98 -0.22 -11.51
N VAL A 43 -1.73 -0.39 -11.08
CA VAL A 43 -0.56 0.32 -11.59
C VAL A 43 0.42 -0.68 -12.20
N SER A 44 0.88 -0.41 -13.42
CA SER A 44 2.00 -1.14 -14.01
C SER A 44 3.31 -0.59 -13.45
N VAL A 45 4.05 -1.41 -12.72
CA VAL A 45 5.34 -1.06 -12.12
C VAL A 45 6.46 -1.66 -12.94
N GLY A 46 7.29 -0.81 -13.53
CA GLY A 46 8.44 -1.24 -14.32
C GLY A 46 9.72 -1.46 -13.50
N THR A 47 10.79 -1.82 -14.21
CA THR A 47 12.13 -2.10 -13.65
C THR A 47 12.94 -0.82 -13.39
N SER A 48 12.29 0.34 -13.44
CA SER A 48 12.86 1.63 -13.05
C SER A 48 11.95 2.26 -12.01
N GLU A 49 12.55 2.92 -11.01
CA GLU A 49 11.80 3.54 -9.92
C GLU A 49 10.79 4.57 -10.46
N GLN A 50 9.54 4.42 -10.06
CA GLN A 50 8.46 5.31 -10.47
C GLN A 50 7.68 5.82 -9.26
N ASP A 51 7.29 7.09 -9.33
CA ASP A 51 6.40 7.70 -8.34
C ASP A 51 4.99 7.15 -8.56
N ILE A 52 4.35 6.74 -7.47
CA ILE A 52 2.96 6.30 -7.50
C ILE A 52 2.09 7.53 -7.28
N SER A 53 1.38 7.93 -8.34
CA SER A 53 0.51 9.09 -8.29
C SER A 53 -0.83 8.74 -7.65
N PHE A 54 -1.13 9.39 -6.53
CA PHE A 54 -2.45 9.39 -5.90
C PHE A 54 -3.30 10.57 -6.41
N ALA A 55 -3.35 10.79 -7.73
CA ALA A 55 -4.05 11.93 -8.33
C ALA A 55 -5.48 12.11 -7.79
N GLY A 56 -5.79 13.31 -7.28
CA GLY A 56 -7.10 13.60 -6.67
C GLY A 56 -7.18 13.33 -5.17
N LEU A 57 -6.13 12.80 -4.55
CA LEU A 57 -5.93 12.75 -3.10
C LEU A 57 -4.94 13.85 -2.71
N THR A 58 -5.22 14.59 -1.63
CA THR A 58 -4.32 15.64 -1.13
C THR A 58 -3.39 15.12 -0.04
N SER A 59 -3.90 14.21 0.79
CA SER A 59 -3.21 13.58 1.90
C SER A 59 -3.54 12.07 1.94
N PRO A 60 -2.99 11.26 1.02
CA PRO A 60 -3.14 9.81 1.08
C PRO A 60 -2.47 9.27 2.34
N ALA A 61 -3.24 8.61 3.21
CA ALA A 61 -2.76 8.04 4.47
C ALA A 61 -2.79 6.51 4.43
N PHE A 62 -3.97 5.89 4.46
CA PHE A 62 -4.06 4.42 4.41
C PHE A 62 -3.82 3.93 2.98
N VAL A 63 -2.85 3.04 2.83
CA VAL A 63 -2.49 2.44 1.54
C VAL A 63 -2.48 0.93 1.63
N PHE A 64 -3.31 0.30 0.80
CA PHE A 64 -3.25 -1.13 0.52
C PHE A 64 -2.48 -1.37 -0.78
N LEU A 65 -1.51 -2.29 -0.72
CA LEU A 65 -0.71 -2.72 -1.85
C LEU A 65 -0.88 -4.22 -2.04
N ARG A 66 -1.08 -4.66 -3.28
CA ARG A 66 -1.05 -6.09 -3.64
C ARG A 66 -0.34 -6.29 -4.96
N ASN A 67 0.73 -7.06 -4.92
CA ASN A 67 1.36 -7.56 -6.13
C ASN A 67 0.46 -8.64 -6.73
N THR A 68 -0.01 -8.43 -7.95
CA THR A 68 -0.82 -9.42 -8.68
C THR A 68 0.01 -10.19 -9.70
N ASP A 69 1.32 -9.96 -9.77
CA ASP A 69 2.25 -10.79 -10.52
C ASP A 69 2.52 -12.10 -9.77
N ASP A 70 2.67 -13.19 -10.52
CA ASP A 70 2.85 -14.55 -10.01
C ASP A 70 4.33 -14.98 -9.92
N THR A 71 5.25 -14.15 -10.40
CA THR A 71 6.67 -14.51 -10.59
C THR A 71 7.66 -13.52 -10.00
N ASN A 72 7.41 -12.23 -10.17
CA ASN A 72 8.36 -11.17 -9.92
C ASN A 72 7.98 -10.41 -8.66
N PHE A 73 8.99 -9.88 -7.98
CA PHE A 73 8.76 -9.13 -6.76
C PHE A 73 8.66 -7.64 -7.09
N VAL A 74 7.96 -6.91 -6.22
CA VAL A 74 7.87 -5.45 -6.29
C VAL A 74 8.40 -4.85 -5.00
N LYS A 75 9.39 -3.98 -5.10
CA LYS A 75 9.92 -3.19 -4.00
C LYS A 75 9.13 -1.89 -3.88
N TYR A 76 8.99 -1.40 -2.65
CA TYR A 76 8.31 -0.14 -2.38
C TYR A 76 8.95 0.62 -1.23
N GLY A 77 8.77 1.93 -1.24
CA GLY A 77 9.18 2.79 -0.14
C GLY A 77 9.12 4.27 -0.49
N PRO A 78 9.48 5.15 0.45
CA PRO A 78 9.41 6.58 0.24
C PRO A 78 10.50 7.07 -0.72
N LYS A 79 10.17 8.10 -1.48
CA LYS A 79 11.15 8.92 -2.19
C LYS A 79 11.99 9.72 -1.19
N ASN A 80 13.31 9.64 -1.26
CA ASN A 80 14.20 10.51 -0.48
C ASN A 80 14.38 11.89 -1.14
N GLY A 81 15.08 12.78 -0.45
CA GLY A 81 15.40 14.13 -0.95
C GLY A 81 16.28 14.17 -2.20
N SER A 82 16.89 13.04 -2.60
CA SER A 82 17.69 12.90 -3.82
C SER A 82 16.91 12.31 -5.00
N ASN A 83 15.58 12.20 -4.91
CA ASN A 83 14.72 11.55 -5.90
C ASN A 83 15.07 10.07 -6.16
N VAL A 84 15.54 9.37 -5.14
CA VAL A 84 15.77 7.92 -5.15
C VAL A 84 14.80 7.26 -4.18
N MET A 85 14.34 6.04 -4.48
CA MET A 85 13.53 5.26 -3.56
C MET A 85 14.40 4.72 -2.42
N GLU A 86 14.00 4.96 -1.18
CA GLU A 86 14.51 4.19 -0.04
C GLU A 86 13.66 2.93 0.10
N GLU A 87 14.27 1.75 -0.02
CA GLU A 87 13.54 0.48 0.08
C GLU A 87 13.02 0.29 1.52
N LEU A 88 11.69 0.32 1.69
CA LEU A 88 11.02 0.05 2.96
C LEU A 88 10.61 -1.42 3.06
N GLY A 89 10.16 -1.99 1.95
CA GLY A 89 9.68 -3.36 1.90
C GLY A 89 9.59 -3.92 0.49
N ARG A 90 9.28 -5.22 0.42
CA ARG A 90 9.17 -5.97 -0.83
C ARG A 90 7.96 -6.89 -0.80
N LEU A 91 7.11 -6.76 -1.80
CA LEU A 91 5.99 -7.65 -2.06
C LEU A 91 6.49 -8.86 -2.85
N ARG A 92 6.28 -10.05 -2.29
CA ARG A 92 6.42 -11.31 -3.03
C ARG A 92 5.39 -11.40 -4.14
N PRO A 93 5.55 -12.31 -5.11
CA PRO A 93 4.45 -12.69 -5.99
C PRO A 93 3.18 -13.02 -5.21
N GLY A 94 2.04 -12.44 -5.62
CA GLY A 94 0.76 -12.54 -4.91
C GLY A 94 0.71 -11.89 -3.51
N GLY A 95 1.80 -11.31 -3.03
CA GLY A 95 1.91 -10.73 -1.69
C GLY A 95 1.20 -9.38 -1.55
N PHE A 96 1.00 -8.96 -0.31
CA PHE A 96 0.34 -7.70 0.02
C PHE A 96 1.05 -6.95 1.17
N ALA A 97 0.74 -5.66 1.28
CA ALA A 97 1.07 -4.84 2.43
C ALA A 97 -0.11 -3.89 2.71
N PHE A 98 -0.34 -3.60 3.99
CA PHE A 98 -1.24 -2.55 4.42
C PHE A 98 -0.45 -1.63 5.35
N LEU A 99 -0.40 -0.35 5.03
CA LEU A 99 0.44 0.63 5.72
C LEU A 99 -0.23 1.99 5.75
N GLU A 100 0.22 2.83 6.68
CA GLU A 100 -0.15 4.23 6.75
C GLU A 100 1.05 5.07 6.30
N LEU A 101 0.83 5.98 5.36
CA LEU A 101 1.82 6.93 4.88
C LEU A 101 1.82 8.17 5.77
N ALA A 102 3.01 8.64 6.12
CA ALA A 102 3.15 9.96 6.74
C ALA A 102 2.79 11.06 5.73
N PRO A 103 2.34 12.24 6.20
CA PRO A 103 2.00 13.36 5.32
C PRO A 103 3.14 13.71 4.36
N SER A 104 2.78 14.05 3.12
CA SER A 104 3.72 14.44 2.05
C SER A 104 4.71 13.36 1.58
N VAL A 105 4.62 12.11 2.07
CA VAL A 105 5.44 11.01 1.56
C VAL A 105 5.01 10.66 0.13
N THR A 106 5.95 10.72 -0.80
CA THR A 106 5.76 10.16 -2.15
C THR A 106 6.15 8.69 -2.14
N LEU A 107 5.16 7.81 -2.30
CA LEU A 107 5.40 6.38 -2.48
C LEU A 107 6.05 6.14 -3.84
N ARG A 108 7.12 5.35 -3.86
CA ARG A 108 7.73 4.82 -5.08
C ARG A 108 7.72 3.31 -5.08
N MET A 109 7.72 2.74 -6.29
CA MET A 109 7.81 1.31 -6.50
C MET A 109 8.73 0.99 -7.67
N VAL A 110 9.31 -0.21 -7.64
CA VAL A 110 10.10 -0.77 -8.74
C VAL A 110 10.00 -2.28 -8.73
N SER A 111 9.86 -2.89 -9.90
CA SER A 111 9.89 -4.34 -10.06
C SER A 111 11.33 -4.83 -10.25
N ASP A 112 11.60 -6.07 -9.87
CA ASP A 112 12.97 -6.59 -9.88
C ASP A 112 13.46 -7.02 -11.28
N THR A 113 12.58 -7.57 -12.12
CA THR A 113 12.99 -8.28 -13.35
C THR A 113 12.12 -8.00 -14.57
N ALA A 114 10.81 -7.82 -14.40
CA ALA A 114 9.88 -7.48 -15.49
C ALA A 114 8.76 -6.56 -14.96
N VAL A 115 7.97 -5.97 -15.87
CA VAL A 115 6.83 -5.13 -15.46
C VAL A 115 5.82 -5.97 -14.69
N CYS A 116 5.45 -5.52 -13.49
CA CYS A 116 4.44 -6.16 -12.65
C CYS A 116 3.18 -5.32 -12.57
N LEU A 117 2.01 -5.95 -12.51
CA LEU A 117 0.78 -5.26 -12.15
C LEU A 117 0.60 -5.26 -10.63
N VAL A 118 0.31 -4.10 -10.06
CA VAL A 118 0.12 -3.91 -8.62
C VAL A 118 -1.18 -3.19 -8.36
N LEU A 119 -2.04 -3.75 -7.52
CA LEU A 119 -3.19 -3.03 -6.98
C LEU A 119 -2.70 -2.10 -5.88
N VAL A 120 -2.90 -0.80 -6.07
CA VAL A 120 -2.57 0.27 -5.12
C VAL A 120 -3.86 1.03 -4.78
N GLN A 121 -4.24 1.03 -3.52
CA GLN A 121 -5.44 1.72 -3.04
C GLN A 121 -5.05 2.65 -1.89
N GLY A 122 -4.91 3.93 -2.19
CA GLY A 122 -4.80 5.00 -1.21
C GLY A 122 -6.17 5.59 -0.86
N TYR A 123 -6.31 5.97 0.41
CA TYR A 123 -7.48 6.65 0.95
C TYR A 123 -7.05 7.96 1.61
N GLU A 124 -7.82 9.02 1.38
CA GLU A 124 -7.60 10.33 1.99
C GLU A 124 -7.88 10.25 3.50
N LEU A 125 -7.11 10.95 4.32
CA LEU A 125 -7.41 11.20 5.73
C LEU A 125 -7.56 12.71 5.98
#